data_AF-A0A323U307-F1
#
_entry.id   AF-A0A323U307-F1
#
_cell.length_a   1.000
_cell.length_b   1.000
_cell.length_c   1.000
_cell.angle_alpha   90.00
_cell.angle_beta   90.00
_cell.angle_gamma   90.00
#
_symmetry.space_group_name_H-M   'P 1'
#
loop_
_entity.id
_entity.type
_entity.pdbx_description
1 polymer ?
#
loop_
_entity_poly.entity_id
_entity_poly.type
_entity_poly.pdbx_seq_one_letter_code
_entity_poly.pdbx_strand_id
1 'polypeptide(L)'
;MRLVLDTNVLVAGTLTQGPAAKVLDLWIEGRFDLLTSEAQLAELKRILQTKFKAHISPVRRAQLLGAAAQSRDPDPAQTSPPALARPRR
;
A
#
# COMPACT_ATOMS: atom_id res chain seq x y z
N MET A 1 13.39 -4.02 -9.07
CA MET A 1 13.00 -5.13 -8.15
C MET A 1 11.51 -5.03 -7.92
N ARG A 2 10.76 -6.13 -7.87
CA ARG A 2 9.29 -6.09 -7.69
C ARG A 2 8.91 -6.45 -6.26
N LEU A 3 7.98 -5.73 -5.66
CA LEU A 3 7.59 -5.92 -4.27
C LEU A 3 6.07 -5.84 -4.12
N VAL A 4 5.49 -6.75 -3.33
CA VAL A 4 4.10 -6.67 -2.86
C VAL A 4 4.15 -6.19 -1.41
N LEU A 5 3.44 -5.12 -1.10
CA LEU A 5 3.33 -4.61 0.27
C LEU A 5 2.01 -5.05 0.90
N ASP A 6 2.04 -5.35 2.19
CA ASP A 6 0.81 -5.55 2.94
C ASP A 6 0.00 -4.25 3.02
N THR A 7 -1.32 -4.36 3.04
CA THR A 7 -2.23 -3.21 3.11
C THR A 7 -1.95 -2.34 4.34
N ASN A 8 -1.54 -2.94 5.48
CA ASN A 8 -1.19 -2.17 6.67
C ASN A 8 0.09 -1.35 6.50
N VAL A 9 1.06 -1.82 5.70
CA VAL A 9 2.26 -1.04 5.37
C VAL A 9 1.88 0.15 4.50
N LEU A 10 1.00 -0.05 3.52
CA LEU A 10 0.47 1.05 2.70
C LEU A 10 -0.28 2.08 3.54
N VAL A 11 -1.14 1.63 4.47
CA VAL A 11 -1.88 2.50 5.40
C VAL A 11 -0.92 3.25 6.33
N ALA A 12 -0.01 2.54 7.01
CA ALA A 12 0.94 3.14 7.95
C ALA A 12 1.89 4.13 7.25
N GLY A 13 2.38 3.77 6.07
CA GLY A 13 3.26 4.63 5.28
C GLY A 13 2.54 5.87 4.76
N THR A 14 1.24 5.79 4.52
CA THR A 14 0.40 6.94 4.16
C THR A 14 0.22 7.90 5.34
N LEU A 15 -0.02 7.35 6.54
CA LEU A 15 -0.47 8.11 7.71
C LEU A 15 0.66 8.62 8.61
N THR A 16 1.83 7.98 8.59
CA THR A 16 2.91 8.23 9.55
C THR A 16 4.21 8.65 8.85
N GLN A 17 5.21 9.04 9.62
CA GLN A 17 6.56 9.41 9.15
C GLN A 17 7.63 8.34 9.51
N GLY A 18 7.20 7.09 9.70
CA GLY A 18 8.06 6.00 10.17
C GLY A 18 8.70 5.15 9.05
N PRO A 19 9.21 3.95 9.38
CA PRO A 19 9.80 3.03 8.41
C PRO A 19 8.90 2.74 7.20
N ALA A 20 7.59 2.59 7.41
CA ALA A 20 6.63 2.39 6.32
C ALA A 20 6.55 3.58 5.36
N ALA A 21 6.71 4.81 5.87
CA ALA A 21 6.76 6.01 5.05
C ALA A 21 7.98 5.98 4.13
N LYS A 22 9.16 5.65 4.69
CA LYS A 22 10.40 5.51 3.93
C LYS A 22 10.32 4.46 2.83
N VAL A 23 9.62 3.34 3.09
CA VAL A 23 9.39 2.32 2.05
C VAL A 23 8.58 2.90 0.88
N LEU A 24 7.56 3.70 1.16
CA LEU A 24 6.80 4.38 0.10
C LEU A 24 7.63 5.45 -0.61
N ASP A 25 8.47 6.18 0.11
CA ASP A 25 9.34 7.20 -0.49
C ASP A 25 10.34 6.55 -1.47
N LEU A 26 10.94 5.41 -1.10
CA LEU A 26 11.81 4.62 -1.99
C LEU A 26 11.06 4.10 -3.23
N TRP A 27 9.79 3.75 -3.09
CA TRP A 27 8.94 3.40 -4.23
C TRP A 27 8.71 4.60 -5.15
N ILE A 28 8.37 5.76 -4.59
CA ILE A 28 8.16 7.01 -5.33
C ILE A 28 9.44 7.43 -6.07
N GLU A 29 10.61 7.19 -5.47
CA GLU A 29 11.92 7.38 -6.10
C GLU A 29 12.26 6.35 -7.20
N GLY A 30 11.39 5.37 -7.45
CA GLY A 30 11.59 4.34 -8.47
C GLY A 30 12.65 3.28 -8.10
N ARG A 31 12.97 3.11 -6.80
CA ARG A 31 13.94 2.10 -6.35
C ARG A 31 13.42 0.67 -6.53
N PHE A 32 12.11 0.50 -6.57
CA PHE A 32 11.44 -0.77 -6.84
C PHE A 32 10.06 -0.54 -7.46
N ASP A 33 9.54 -1.59 -8.10
CA ASP A 33 8.20 -1.63 -8.67
C ASP A 33 7.23 -2.19 -7.64
N LEU A 34 6.26 -1.39 -7.21
CA LEU A 34 5.18 -1.85 -6.36
C LEU A 34 4.14 -2.62 -7.21
N LEU A 35 3.93 -3.88 -6.85
CA LEU A 35 2.85 -4.71 -7.36
C LEU A 35 1.66 -4.61 -6.39
N THR A 36 0.49 -4.25 -6.88
CA THR A 36 -0.75 -4.10 -6.11
C THR A 36 -1.93 -4.60 -6.93
N SER A 37 -2.98 -5.09 -6.28
CA SER A 37 -4.24 -5.42 -6.96
C SER A 37 -5.28 -4.32 -6.82
N GLU A 38 -6.27 -4.30 -7.72
CA GLU A 38 -7.42 -3.40 -7.61
C GLU A 38 -8.13 -3.53 -6.25
N ALA A 39 -8.29 -4.76 -5.75
CA ALA A 39 -8.92 -5.03 -4.46
C ALA A 39 -8.13 -4.41 -3.29
N GLN A 40 -6.80 -4.49 -3.32
CA GLN A 40 -5.95 -3.86 -2.30
C GLN A 40 -6.06 -2.33 -2.33
N LEU A 41 -6.06 -1.74 -3.53
CA LEU A 41 -6.23 -0.29 -3.69
C LEU A 41 -7.61 0.20 -3.24
N ALA A 42 -8.67 -0.56 -3.55
CA ALA A 42 -10.03 -0.25 -3.11
C ALA A 42 -10.15 -0.27 -1.58
N GLU A 43 -9.59 -1.28 -0.93
CA GLU A 43 -9.60 -1.39 0.53
C GLU A 43 -8.76 -0.29 1.19
N LEU A 44 -7.57 0.02 0.66
CA LEU A 44 -6.76 1.14 1.11
C LEU A 44 -7.55 2.45 1.04
N LYS A 45 -8.17 2.75 -0.11
CA LYS A 45 -9.00 3.94 -0.29
C LYS A 45 -10.15 3.98 0.72
N ARG A 46 -10.84 2.85 0.93
CA ARG A 46 -11.93 2.73 1.92
C ARG A 46 -11.42 3.03 3.33
N ILE A 47 -10.31 2.43 3.77
CA ILE A 47 -9.74 2.64 5.10
C ILE A 47 -9.38 4.12 5.31
N LEU A 48 -8.66 4.71 4.35
CA LEU A 48 -8.24 6.11 4.43
C LEU A 48 -9.44 7.06 4.47
N GLN A 49 -10.49 6.77 3.70
CA GLN A 49 -11.71 7.57 3.65
C GLN A 49 -12.67 7.32 4.81
N THR A 50 -12.63 6.18 5.50
CA THR A 50 -13.59 5.89 6.59
C THR A 50 -12.99 6.11 7.95
N LYS A 51 -11.73 5.70 8.16
CA LYS A 51 -11.06 5.73 9.47
C LYS A 51 -10.17 6.94 9.66
N PHE A 52 -9.65 7.55 8.58
CA PHE A 52 -8.57 8.54 8.67
C PHE A 52 -8.82 9.84 7.88
N LYS A 53 -10.08 10.23 7.66
CA LYS A 53 -10.45 11.44 6.89
C LYS A 53 -9.69 12.71 7.29
N ALA A 54 -9.35 12.87 8.57
CA ALA A 54 -8.73 14.08 9.12
C ALA A 54 -7.18 14.02 9.21
N HIS A 55 -6.55 12.89 8.89
CA HIS A 55 -5.14 12.63 9.22
C HIS A 55 -4.20 12.55 8.02
N ILE A 56 -4.67 12.86 6.81
CA ILE A 56 -3.85 12.83 5.59
C ILE A 56 -3.65 14.24 5.03
N SER A 57 -2.39 14.63 4.85
CA SER A 57 -2.04 15.82 4.07
C SER A 57 -2.53 15.70 2.62
N PRO A 58 -3.19 16.74 2.05
CA PRO A 58 -3.67 16.73 0.68
C PRO A 58 -2.60 16.37 -0.36
N VAL A 59 -1.38 16.84 -0.13
CA VAL A 59 -0.22 16.59 -1.00
C VAL A 59 0.13 15.11 -1.04
N ARG A 60 0.16 14.47 0.14
CA ARG A 60 0.47 13.04 0.24
C ARG A 60 -0.63 12.18 -0.36
N ARG A 61 -1.89 12.63 -0.24
CA ARG A 61 -3.03 11.99 -0.90
C ARG A 61 -2.87 12.01 -2.43
N ALA A 62 -2.47 13.14 -3.00
CA ALA A 62 -2.26 13.27 -4.45
C ALA A 62 -1.10 12.38 -4.93
N GLN A 63 0.02 12.35 -4.20
CA GLN A 63 1.16 11.49 -4.54
C GLN A 63 0.78 10.00 -4.55
N LEU A 64 0.06 9.53 -3.54
CA LEU A 64 -0.36 8.13 -3.47
C LEU A 64 -1.36 7.75 -4.56
N LEU A 65 -2.31 8.64 -4.87
CA LEU A 65 -3.26 8.40 -5.96
C LEU A 65 -2.57 8.41 -7.33
N GLY A 66 -1.60 9.30 -7.55
CA GLY A 66 -0.82 9.34 -8.79
C GLY A 66 0.13 8.15 -8.96
N ALA A 67 0.70 7.66 -7.86
CA ALA A 67 1.58 6.50 -7.89
C ALA A 67 0.79 5.18 -8.01
N ALA A 68 -0.41 5.09 -7.42
CA ALA A 68 -1.33 3.95 -7.59
C ALA A 68 -1.78 3.76 -9.05
N ALA A 69 -1.84 4.83 -9.85
CA ALA A 69 -2.12 4.76 -11.28
C ALA A 69 -0.97 4.15 -12.11
N GLN A 70 0.24 4.09 -11.55
CA GLN A 70 1.44 3.53 -12.19
C GLN A 70 1.74 2.10 -11.73
N SER A 71 1.13 1.65 -10.63
CA SER A 71 1.32 0.31 -10.11
C SER A 71 0.57 -0.72 -10.96
N ARG A 72 1.29 -1.77 -11.34
CA ARG A 72 0.87 -2.79 -12.29
C ARG A 72 0.22 -3.95 -11.54
N ASP A 73 -0.92 -4.42 -12.03
CA ASP A 73 -1.63 -5.57 -11.46
C ASP A 73 -0.68 -6.79 -11.45
N PRO A 74 -0.39 -7.40 -10.29
CA PRO A 74 0.26 -8.68 -10.24
C PRO A 74 -0.72 -9.70 -10.83
N ASP A 75 -0.22 -10.52 -11.75
CA ASP A 75 -0.91 -11.71 -12.23
C ASP A 75 -1.55 -12.46 -11.05
N PRO A 76 -2.87 -12.78 -11.08
CA PRO A 76 -3.58 -13.43 -9.99
C PRO A 76 -2.95 -14.76 -9.52
N ALA A 77 -2.07 -15.37 -10.33
CA ALA A 77 -1.28 -16.53 -9.92
C ALA A 77 -0.20 -16.26 -8.85
N GLN A 78 0.16 -14.99 -8.60
CA GLN A 78 1.28 -14.61 -7.71
C GLN A 78 0.85 -14.05 -6.35
N THR A 79 -0.45 -13.83 -6.13
CA THR A 79 -0.98 -13.27 -4.88
C THR A 79 -1.70 -14.32 -4.04
N SER A 80 -1.01 -15.39 -3.64
CA SER A 80 -1.44 -16.11 -2.44
C SER A 80 -0.89 -15.35 -1.23
N PRO A 81 -1.74 -14.78 -0.35
CA PRO A 81 -1.23 -14.21 0.89
C PRO A 81 -0.50 -15.32 1.67
N PRO A 82 0.61 -15.02 2.37
CA PRO A 82 1.22 -16.00 3.25
C PRO A 82 0.13 -16.38 4.26
N ALA A 83 -0.26 -17.66 4.25
CA ALA A 83 -1.20 -18.19 5.21
C ALA A 83 -0.58 -17.94 6.59
N LEU A 84 -1.03 -16.88 7.26
CA LEU A 84 -0.79 -16.65 8.67
C LEU A 84 -1.35 -17.87 9.38
N ALA A 85 -0.46 -18.83 9.66
CA ALA A 85 -0.74 -19.99 10.45
C ALA A 85 -1.26 -19.49 11.80
N ARG A 86 -2.59 -19.46 11.94
CA ARG A 86 -3.21 -19.25 13.24
C ARG A 86 -2.79 -20.44 14.10
N PRO A 87 -2.12 -20.24 15.24
CA PRO A 87 -1.87 -21.33 16.16
C PRO A 87 -3.23 -21.85 16.64
N ARG A 88 -3.51 -23.12 16.36
CA ARG A 88 -4.65 -23.83 16.95
C ARG A 88 -4.39 -23.88 18.46
N ARG A 89 -5.25 -23.23 19.23
CA ARG A 89 -5.44 -23.57 20.65
C ARG A 89 -6.36 -24.77 20.74
#